data_AF-A0A7V5P0K4-F1
#
_entry.id   AF-A0A7V5P0K4-F1
#
_cell.length_a   1.000
_cell.length_b   1.000
_cell.length_c   1.000
_cell.angle_alpha   90.00
_cell.angle_beta   90.00
_cell.angle_gamma   90.00
#
_symmetry.space_group_name_H-M   'P 1'
#
loop_
_entity.id
_entity.type
_entity.pdbx_description
1 polymer ?
#
loop_
_entity_poly.entity_id
_entity_poly.type
_entity_poly.pdbx_seq_one_letter_code
_entity_poly.pdbx_strand_id
1 'polypeptide(L)'
;MDPHATGKARSCLSCHASPKTLGLGYGTLSYLGKGRWAFQSSERSQSDLLGLDFPLSALTNLKGEIFVNLSREDLRPFNPEEMKRILRVGLCLKCHQDFSDPVMMNWRPEMRCPVFKE
;
A
#
# COMPACT_ATOMS: atom_id res chain seq x y z
N MET A 1 11.43 -11.56 16.26
CA MET A 1 10.41 -10.59 16.73
C MET A 1 11.05 -9.22 16.59
N ASP A 2 10.65 -8.44 15.58
CA ASP A 2 11.18 -7.08 15.36
C ASP A 2 10.46 -6.12 16.32
N PRO A 3 11.16 -5.52 17.30
CA PRO A 3 10.53 -4.59 18.21
C PRO A 3 10.09 -3.34 17.44
N HIS A 4 8.80 -3.03 17.51
CA HIS A 4 8.15 -2.00 16.67
C HIS A 4 8.58 -0.55 16.99
N ALA A 5 9.35 -0.31 18.05
CA ALA A 5 9.74 1.04 18.48
C ALA A 5 11.22 1.20 18.88
N THR A 6 11.98 0.11 19.04
CA THR A 6 13.39 0.17 19.47
C THR A 6 14.37 -0.39 18.42
N GLY A 7 13.84 -0.90 17.30
CA GLY A 7 14.63 -1.39 16.17
C GLY A 7 14.97 -0.30 15.17
N LYS A 8 15.71 -0.71 14.13
CA LYS A 8 15.98 0.14 12.96
C LYS A 8 14.65 0.58 12.34
N ALA A 9 14.56 1.87 11.99
CA ALA A 9 13.41 2.38 11.27
C ALA A 9 13.20 1.60 9.96
N ARG A 10 11.93 1.41 9.61
CA ARG A 10 11.53 0.80 8.34
C ARG A 10 11.96 1.67 7.16
N SER A 11 12.27 1.06 6.02
CA SER A 11 12.56 1.80 4.79
C SER A 11 11.29 2.44 4.23
N CYS A 12 11.42 3.58 3.56
CA CYS A 12 10.30 4.24 2.88
C CYS A 12 9.58 3.28 1.92
N LEU A 13 10.32 2.47 1.16
CA LEU A 13 9.77 1.49 0.22
C LEU A 13 8.84 0.48 0.92
N SER A 14 9.16 0.05 2.14
CA SER A 14 8.32 -0.91 2.88
C SER A 14 6.97 -0.34 3.31
N CYS A 15 6.83 0.99 3.39
CA CYS A 15 5.55 1.64 3.65
C CYS A 15 4.82 2.00 2.35
N HIS A 16 5.56 2.46 1.33
CA HIS A 16 4.99 3.03 0.10
C HIS A 16 4.76 2.04 -1.04
N ALA A 17 5.22 0.79 -0.92
CA ALA A 17 5.05 -0.24 -1.96
C ALA A 17 4.58 -1.59 -1.40
N SER A 18 4.18 -1.64 -0.14
CA SER A 18 3.76 -2.87 0.52
C SER A 18 2.23 -3.04 0.48
N PRO A 19 1.69 -4.14 -0.07
CA PRO A 19 0.26 -4.42 0.00
C PRO A 19 -0.22 -4.56 1.44
N LYS A 20 0.63 -5.13 2.30
CA LYS A 20 0.29 -5.31 3.70
C LYS A 20 0.11 -3.97 4.42
N THR A 21 1.00 -3.02 4.15
CA THR A 21 0.91 -1.67 4.74
C THR A 21 -0.30 -0.89 4.22
N LEU A 22 -0.72 -1.14 2.98
CA LEU A 22 -1.93 -0.55 2.41
C LEU A 22 -3.23 -1.23 2.88
N GLY A 23 -3.15 -2.30 3.66
CA GLY A 23 -4.31 -3.04 4.15
C GLY A 23 -4.87 -4.05 3.14
N LEU A 24 -4.16 -4.37 2.05
CA LEU A 24 -4.59 -5.37 1.06
C LEU A 24 -4.30 -6.82 1.51
N GLY A 25 -3.51 -6.98 2.57
CA GLY A 25 -3.09 -8.29 3.08
C GLY A 25 -1.75 -8.77 2.51
N TYR A 26 -1.48 -10.07 2.65
CA TYR A 26 -0.26 -10.68 2.12
C TYR A 26 -0.44 -10.99 0.63
N GLY A 27 0.58 -10.62 -0.16
CA GLY A 27 0.55 -10.84 -1.60
C GLY A 27 1.50 -9.91 -2.34
N THR A 28 1.27 -9.80 -3.64
CA THR A 28 2.12 -9.04 -4.56
C THR A 28 1.32 -7.91 -5.20
N LEU A 29 1.91 -6.72 -5.23
CA LEU A 29 1.43 -5.57 -5.99
C LEU A 29 2.23 -5.40 -7.27
N SER A 30 1.51 -5.33 -8.39
CA SER A 30 2.08 -5.19 -9.73
C SER A 30 1.55 -3.91 -10.39
N TYR A 31 2.46 -3.07 -10.86
CA TYR A 31 2.10 -1.87 -11.62
C TYR A 31 1.81 -2.24 -13.08
N LEU A 32 0.59 -2.01 -13.53
CA LEU A 32 0.15 -2.33 -14.90
C LEU A 32 0.34 -1.15 -15.89
N GLY A 33 0.90 -0.03 -15.41
CA GLY A 33 1.01 1.20 -16.19
C GLY A 33 -0.25 2.07 -16.15
N LYS A 34 -0.08 3.35 -16.50
CA LYS A 34 -1.16 4.37 -16.55
C LYS A 34 -1.95 4.48 -15.23
N GLY A 35 -1.25 4.47 -14.10
CA GLY A 35 -1.85 4.61 -12.78
C GLY A 35 -2.57 3.37 -12.25
N ARG A 36 -2.57 2.26 -12.99
CA ARG A 36 -3.28 1.03 -12.61
C ARG A 36 -2.39 0.05 -11.86
N TRP A 37 -2.96 -0.57 -10.84
CA TRP A 37 -2.33 -1.58 -10.01
C TRP A 37 -3.15 -2.85 -10.02
N ALA A 38 -2.47 -3.99 -10.01
CA ALA A 38 -3.06 -5.29 -9.72
C ALA A 38 -2.51 -5.79 -8.39
N PHE A 39 -3.39 -6.36 -7.57
CA PHE A 39 -3.03 -7.07 -6.37
C PHE A 39 -3.36 -8.55 -6.54
N GLN A 40 -2.40 -9.40 -6.21
CA GLN A 40 -2.58 -10.85 -6.14
C GLN A 40 -2.32 -11.29 -4.71
N SER A 41 -3.36 -11.76 -4.02
CA SER A 41 -3.26 -12.32 -2.68
C SER A 41 -2.42 -13.59 -2.70
N SER A 42 -1.54 -13.74 -1.71
CA SER A 42 -0.85 -15.02 -1.42
C SER A 42 -1.70 -15.94 -0.53
N GLU A 43 -2.77 -15.41 0.05
CA GLU A 43 -3.72 -16.14 0.87
C GLU A 43 -4.94 -16.55 0.03
N ARG A 44 -5.59 -17.64 0.43
CA ARG A 44 -6.85 -18.06 -0.18
C ARG A 44 -7.92 -17.03 0.17
N SER A 45 -8.53 -16.44 -0.84
CA SER A 45 -9.57 -15.43 -0.67
C SER A 45 -10.90 -16.02 -0.20
N GLN A 46 -11.18 -17.29 -0.51
CA GLN A 46 -12.38 -17.99 -0.07
C GLN A 46 -12.07 -18.97 1.06
N SER A 47 -12.74 -18.76 2.18
CA SER A 47 -12.80 -19.73 3.28
C SER A 47 -14.26 -20.14 3.47
N ASP A 48 -14.64 -21.28 2.92
CA ASP A 48 -15.99 -21.85 3.07
C ASP A 48 -16.33 -22.08 4.55
N LEU A 49 -15.32 -22.42 5.37
CA LEU A 49 -15.46 -22.61 6.81
C LEU A 49 -15.82 -21.32 7.55
N LEU A 50 -15.30 -20.18 7.10
CA LEU A 50 -15.51 -18.88 7.74
C LEU A 50 -16.59 -18.04 7.03
N GLY A 51 -17.09 -18.48 5.88
CA GLY A 51 -18.01 -17.72 5.05
C GLY A 51 -17.42 -16.41 4.53
N LEU A 52 -16.10 -16.35 4.37
CA LEU A 52 -15.38 -15.15 3.92
C LEU A 52 -14.98 -15.28 2.45
N ASP A 53 -15.15 -14.19 1.70
CA ASP A 53 -14.76 -14.04 0.30
C ASP A 53 -13.52 -13.13 0.11
N PHE A 54 -12.87 -12.74 1.22
CA PHE A 54 -11.64 -11.96 1.24
C PHE A 54 -10.53 -12.63 2.08
N PRO A 55 -9.24 -12.29 1.83
CA PRO A 55 -8.11 -12.76 2.63
C PRO A 55 -8.18 -12.31 4.09
N LEU A 56 -7.89 -13.20 5.04
CA LEU A 56 -7.94 -12.90 6.48
C LEU A 56 -7.07 -11.72 6.91
N SER A 57 -5.96 -11.50 6.21
CA SER A 57 -5.02 -10.46 6.55
C SER A 57 -5.30 -9.11 5.87
N ALA A 58 -6.35 -9.04 5.04
CA ALA A 58 -6.81 -7.84 4.35
C ALA A 58 -7.81 -7.05 5.21
N LEU A 59 -7.63 -5.73 5.23
CA LEU A 59 -8.58 -4.78 5.80
C LEU A 59 -9.48 -4.18 4.71
N THR A 60 -8.95 -4.08 3.49
CA THR A 60 -9.64 -3.51 2.32
C THR A 60 -9.10 -4.11 1.02
N ASN A 61 -9.68 -3.73 -0.12
CA ASN A 61 -9.16 -4.01 -1.44
C ASN A 61 -8.83 -2.73 -2.22
N LEU A 62 -8.30 -2.85 -3.44
CA LEU A 62 -7.94 -1.71 -4.28
C LEU A 62 -9.14 -0.80 -4.65
N LYS A 63 -10.38 -1.29 -4.50
CA LYS A 63 -11.61 -0.51 -4.71
C LYS A 63 -12.06 0.24 -3.46
N GLY A 64 -11.43 0.00 -2.31
CA GLY A 64 -11.78 0.63 -1.04
C GLY A 64 -12.93 -0.04 -0.29
N GLU A 65 -13.32 -1.25 -0.69
CA GLU A 65 -14.32 -2.04 0.06
C GLU A 65 -13.70 -2.44 1.40
N ILE A 66 -14.39 -2.18 2.51
CA ILE A 66 -13.88 -2.44 3.86
C ILE A 66 -14.35 -3.83 4.30
N PHE A 67 -13.42 -4.68 4.74
CA PHE A 67 -13.71 -6.06 5.12
C PHE A 67 -13.84 -6.29 6.62
N VAL A 68 -13.21 -5.44 7.43
CA VAL A 68 -13.18 -5.60 8.89
C VAL A 68 -13.43 -4.28 9.60
N ASN A 69 -14.04 -4.37 10.78
CA ASN A 69 -14.15 -3.25 11.70
C ASN A 69 -12.87 -3.15 12.55
N LEU A 70 -12.46 -1.92 12.84
CA LEU A 70 -11.33 -1.64 13.71
C LEU A 70 -11.84 -1.27 15.11
N SER A 71 -10.97 -1.40 16.11
CA SER A 71 -11.35 -1.25 17.52
C SER A 71 -11.78 0.16 17.94
N ARG A 72 -11.55 1.16 17.08
CA ARG A 72 -11.94 2.55 17.30
C ARG A 72 -12.71 3.08 16.10
N GLU A 73 -13.70 3.91 16.35
CA GLU A 73 -14.60 4.47 15.34
C GLU A 73 -13.89 5.37 14.32
N ASP A 74 -12.78 6.00 14.73
CA ASP A 74 -11.98 6.90 13.88
C ASP A 74 -10.94 6.17 13.02
N LEU A 75 -10.80 4.85 13.18
CA LEU A 75 -9.88 4.06 12.39
C LEU A 75 -10.56 3.51 11.14
N ARG A 76 -9.91 3.69 9.99
CA ARG A 76 -10.34 3.11 8.71
C ARG A 76 -9.15 2.66 7.86
N PRO A 77 -9.36 1.72 6.92
CA PRO A 77 -8.40 1.46 5.86
C PRO A 77 -8.22 2.68 4.95
N PHE A 78 -7.14 2.66 4.14
CA PHE A 78 -6.94 3.66 3.10
C PHE A 78 -8.02 3.56 2.02
N ASN A 79 -8.44 4.70 1.50
CA ASN A 79 -9.33 4.75 0.34
C ASN A 79 -8.53 4.61 -0.97
N PRO A 80 -9.19 4.39 -2.13
CA PRO A 80 -8.50 4.18 -3.40
C PRO A 80 -7.60 5.33 -3.83
N GLU A 81 -8.00 6.57 -3.58
CA GLU A 81 -7.22 7.76 -3.94
C GLU A 81 -5.99 7.93 -3.06
N GLU A 82 -6.08 7.61 -1.77
CA GLU A 82 -4.94 7.55 -0.86
C GLU A 82 -3.96 6.46 -1.27
N MET A 83 -4.45 5.24 -1.55
CA MET A 83 -3.60 4.14 -2.02
C MET A 83 -2.87 4.52 -3.31
N LYS A 84 -3.57 5.13 -4.27
CA LYS A 84 -2.96 5.62 -5.52
C LYS A 84 -1.83 6.62 -5.25
N ARG A 85 -2.05 7.61 -4.36
CA ARG A 85 -1.03 8.61 -4.01
C ARG A 85 0.17 7.99 -3.31
N ILE A 86 -0.05 7.05 -2.38
CA ILE A 86 1.02 6.34 -1.67
C ILE A 86 1.86 5.51 -2.67
N LEU A 87 1.19 4.72 -3.51
CA LEU A 87 1.83 3.85 -4.49
C LEU A 87 2.56 4.61 -5.60
N ARG A 88 2.08 5.80 -5.97
CA ARG A 88 2.78 6.70 -6.89
C ARG A 88 4.17 7.06 -6.37
N VAL A 89 4.29 7.40 -5.08
CA VAL A 89 5.61 7.66 -4.46
C VAL A 89 6.45 6.37 -4.42
N GLY A 90 5.81 5.23 -4.15
CA GLY A 90 6.44 3.90 -4.18
C GLY A 90 7.15 3.57 -5.49
N LEU A 91 6.71 4.11 -6.64
CA LEU A 91 7.39 3.93 -7.93
C LEU A 91 8.77 4.59 -7.95
N CYS A 92 8.93 5.78 -7.34
CA CYS A 92 10.20 6.49 -7.29
C CYS A 92 11.17 5.83 -6.30
N LEU A 93 10.65 5.34 -5.17
CA LEU A 93 11.44 4.80 -4.05
C LEU A 93 12.18 3.49 -4.39
N LYS A 94 11.92 2.87 -5.54
CA LYS A 94 12.74 1.75 -6.02
C LYS A 94 14.16 2.22 -6.38
N CYS A 95 14.28 3.42 -6.96
CA CYS A 95 15.55 4.00 -7.41
C CYS A 95 16.05 5.11 -6.46
N HIS A 96 15.15 5.86 -5.82
CA HIS A 96 15.47 7.01 -4.97
C HIS A 96 15.22 6.66 -3.50
N GLN A 97 16.17 6.01 -2.84
CA GLN A 97 16.00 5.51 -1.47
C GLN A 97 16.58 6.43 -0.39
N ASP A 98 17.45 7.36 -0.78
CA ASP A 98 18.11 8.28 0.13
C ASP A 98 17.36 9.61 0.20
N PHE A 99 17.27 10.22 1.39
CA PHE A 99 16.60 11.51 1.57
C PHE A 99 17.34 12.66 0.89
N SER A 100 18.66 12.56 0.72
CA SER A 100 19.49 13.55 0.03
C SER A 100 19.27 13.57 -1.49
N ASP A 101 18.50 12.63 -2.04
CA ASP A 101 18.20 12.59 -3.46
C ASP A 101 17.46 13.86 -3.89
N PRO A 102 17.90 14.56 -4.96
CA PRO A 102 17.24 15.76 -5.46
C PRO A 102 15.75 15.56 -5.75
N VAL A 103 15.34 14.36 -6.18
CA VAL A 103 13.92 14.04 -6.43
C VAL A 103 13.12 14.11 -5.13
N MET A 104 13.70 13.65 -4.01
CA MET A 104 13.06 13.64 -2.70
C MET A 104 13.05 15.05 -2.07
N MET A 105 14.18 15.77 -2.15
CA MET A 105 14.31 17.12 -1.60
C MET A 105 13.41 18.16 -2.29
N ASN A 106 13.18 18.00 -3.60
CA ASN A 106 12.36 18.92 -4.38
C ASN A 106 10.93 18.40 -4.62
N TRP A 107 10.55 17.29 -4.00
CA TRP A 107 9.25 16.68 -4.24
C TRP A 107 8.11 17.57 -3.73
N ARG A 108 7.07 17.75 -4.56
CA ARG A 108 5.81 18.39 -4.17
C ARG A 108 4.62 17.52 -4.57
N PRO A 109 3.52 17.51 -3.80
CA PRO A 109 2.32 16.75 -4.14
C PRO A 109 1.76 17.06 -5.54
N GLU A 110 1.94 18.30 -6.02
CA GLU A 110 1.43 18.78 -7.31
C GLU A 110 2.31 18.38 -8.51
N MET A 111 3.52 17.84 -8.27
CA MET A 111 4.42 17.47 -9.35
C MET A 111 3.84 16.34 -10.19
N ARG A 112 3.65 16.55 -11.49
CA ARG A 112 3.14 15.53 -12.41
C ARG A 112 4.13 14.38 -12.55
N CYS A 113 3.63 13.15 -12.39
CA CYS A 113 4.43 11.96 -12.58
C CYS A 113 4.46 11.59 -14.08
N PRO A 114 5.65 11.41 -14.68
CA PRO A 114 5.74 11.06 -16.10
C PRO A 114 5.21 9.64 -16.39
N VAL A 115 5.28 8.73 -15.40
CA VAL A 115 4.90 7.32 -15.54
C VAL A 115 3.51 7.00 -14.99
N PHE A 116 2.96 7.86 -14.13
CA PHE A 116 1.65 7.72 -13.51
C PHE A 116 0.72 8.80 -14.08
N LYS A 117 -0.15 8.40 -15.01
CA LYS A 117 -1.20 9.27 -15.54
C LYS A 117 -2.39 9.21 -14.58
N GLU A 118 -2.77 10.37 -14.05
CA GLU A 118 -3.97 10.58 -13.24
C GLU A 118 -5.24 10.40 -14.06
#